data_AF-A0A2V7ZG40-F1
#
_entry.id   AF-A0A2V7ZG40-F1
#
_cell.length_a   1.000
_cell.length_b   1.000
_cell.length_c   1.000
_cell.angle_alpha   90.00
_cell.angle_beta   90.00
_cell.angle_gamma   90.00
#
_symmetry.space_group_name_H-M   'P 1'
#
loop_
_entity.id
_entity.type
_entity.pdbx_description
1 polymer ?
#
loop_
_entity_poly.entity_id
_entity_poly.type
_entity_poly.pdbx_seq_one_letter_code
_entity_poly.pdbx_strand_id
1 'polypeptide(L)'
;MDGVYAVDATFAEIDGRWWMFANIAPDGTRNYDELHVFHAPGPHGPWRPHRRNPVKSDARCARPAGRLFWRNGDLYRPSQDCSGQYGAAIVINRVLELSASEYRETAIARIEPKWAPDLLGAHTLNSAPGISIVDVLVRRSRFARRQRPVEYRTAM
;
A
#
# COMPACT_ATOMS: atom_id res chain seq x y z
N MET A 1 10.56 -16.38 -11.19
CA MET A 1 9.49 -15.58 -11.80
C MET A 1 10.26 -14.56 -12.58
N ASP A 2 10.24 -14.72 -13.89
CA ASP A 2 11.26 -14.11 -14.75
C ASP A 2 10.53 -13.28 -15.82
N GLY A 3 11.12 -12.16 -16.22
CA GLY A 3 10.54 -11.29 -17.26
C GLY A 3 9.30 -10.50 -16.82
N VAL A 4 9.12 -10.24 -15.52
CA VAL A 4 8.00 -9.44 -15.02
C VAL A 4 8.50 -8.15 -14.37
N TYR A 5 7.98 -7.02 -14.84
CA TYR A 5 8.21 -5.71 -14.23
C TYR A 5 7.19 -5.46 -13.13
N ALA A 6 7.59 -5.72 -11.88
CA ALA A 6 6.77 -5.52 -10.70
C ALA A 6 7.34 -4.39 -9.83
N VAL A 7 6.48 -3.52 -9.32
CA VAL A 7 6.86 -2.42 -8.42
C VAL A 7 6.05 -2.47 -7.12
N ASP A 8 6.64 -1.92 -6.05
CA ASP A 8 6.07 -1.86 -4.70
C ASP A 8 5.58 -3.20 -4.16
N ALA A 9 6.34 -4.26 -4.39
CA ALA A 9 6.02 -5.58 -3.91
C ALA A 9 5.98 -5.60 -2.36
N THR A 10 4.87 -6.04 -1.79
CA THR A 10 4.70 -6.24 -0.35
C THR A 10 4.39 -7.70 -0.06
N PHE A 11 5.01 -8.23 0.99
CA PHE A 11 4.95 -9.65 1.34
C PHE A 11 4.24 -9.84 2.66
N ALA A 12 3.45 -10.91 2.76
CA ALA A 12 2.84 -11.33 4.01
C ALA A 12 2.73 -12.86 4.06
N GLU A 13 3.08 -13.43 5.22
CA GLU A 13 2.71 -14.80 5.54
C GLU A 13 1.35 -14.79 6.23
N ILE A 14 0.39 -15.53 5.65
CA ILE A 14 -0.99 -15.64 6.13
C ILE A 14 -1.39 -17.11 6.03
N ASP A 15 -1.82 -17.69 7.14
CA ASP A 15 -2.26 -19.09 7.26
C ASP A 15 -1.25 -20.10 6.66
N GLY A 16 0.04 -19.91 6.97
CA GLY A 16 1.13 -20.77 6.50
C GLY A 16 1.43 -20.67 5.01
N ARG A 17 0.89 -19.66 4.33
CA ARG A 17 1.14 -19.36 2.91
C ARG A 17 1.73 -17.97 2.75
N TRP A 18 2.72 -17.86 1.88
CA TRP A 18 3.30 -16.58 1.52
C TRP A 18 2.52 -15.94 0.39
N TRP A 19 2.25 -14.65 0.54
CA TRP A 19 1.56 -13.81 -0.42
C TRP A 19 2.45 -12.63 -0.81
N MET A 20 2.44 -12.30 -2.10
CA MET A 20 3.09 -11.11 -2.64
C MET A 20 2.04 -10.27 -3.36
N PHE A 21 1.90 -9.02 -2.95
CA PHE A 21 1.05 -8.03 -3.59
C PHE A 21 1.98 -7.06 -4.31
N ALA A 22 1.83 -6.93 -5.62
CA ALA A 22 2.68 -6.04 -6.40
C ALA A 22 1.86 -5.31 -7.45
N ASN A 23 2.28 -4.09 -7.76
CA ASN A 23 1.76 -3.43 -8.94
C ASN A 23 2.51 -3.94 -10.16
N ILE A 24 1.79 -4.40 -11.16
CA ILE A 24 2.33 -4.84 -12.45
C ILE A 24 1.44 -4.19 -13.50
N ALA A 25 2.03 -3.60 -14.54
CA ALA A 25 1.24 -3.12 -15.66
C ALA A 25 1.93 -3.54 -16.98
N PRO A 26 1.17 -3.69 -18.08
CA PRO A 26 1.73 -3.96 -19.39
C PRO A 26 2.75 -2.91 -19.84
N ASP A 27 3.68 -3.30 -20.70
CA ASP A 27 4.65 -2.37 -21.26
C ASP A 27 3.96 -1.16 -21.92
N GLY A 28 4.38 0.04 -21.50
CA GLY A 28 3.86 1.31 -22.03
C GLY A 28 2.62 1.87 -21.31
N THR A 29 2.09 1.19 -20.28
CA THR A 29 1.01 1.73 -19.44
C THR A 29 1.53 2.32 -18.13
N ARG A 30 0.64 2.97 -17.37
CA ARG A 30 0.99 3.62 -16.10
C ARG A 30 1.05 2.56 -14.99
N ASN A 31 2.22 2.34 -14.41
CA ASN A 31 2.49 1.28 -13.42
C ASN A 31 1.91 1.57 -12.01
N TYR A 32 0.62 1.88 -11.88
CA TYR A 32 0.01 2.16 -10.57
C TYR A 32 -1.49 1.85 -10.43
N ASP A 33 -2.12 1.26 -11.44
CA ASP A 33 -3.55 0.97 -11.45
C ASP A 33 -3.90 -0.51 -11.28
N GLU A 34 -2.97 -1.44 -11.54
CA GLU A 34 -3.23 -2.88 -11.47
C GLU A 34 -2.50 -3.57 -10.31
N LEU A 35 -3.28 -4.19 -9.43
CA LEU A 35 -2.79 -5.04 -8.35
C LEU A 35 -2.76 -6.49 -8.81
N HIS A 36 -1.57 -7.07 -8.77
CA HIS A 36 -1.35 -8.49 -8.96
C HIS A 36 -0.99 -9.14 -7.64
N VAL A 37 -1.48 -10.36 -7.45
CA VAL A 37 -1.20 -11.19 -6.27
C VAL A 37 -0.50 -12.47 -6.71
N PHE A 38 0.48 -12.90 -5.94
CA PHE A 38 1.16 -14.17 -6.09
C PHE A 38 1.16 -14.91 -4.75
N HIS A 39 1.28 -16.22 -4.81
CA HIS A 39 1.39 -17.03 -3.61
C HIS A 39 2.47 -18.12 -3.73
N ALA A 40 3.04 -18.49 -2.59
CA ALA A 40 4.13 -19.45 -2.50
C ALA A 40 4.07 -20.25 -1.20
N PRO A 41 4.71 -21.45 -1.14
CA PRO A 41 4.91 -22.16 0.12
C PRO A 41 5.94 -21.50 1.04
N GLY A 42 6.80 -20.62 0.51
CA GLY A 42 7.84 -19.92 1.27
C GLY A 42 8.21 -18.56 0.65
N PRO A 43 9.00 -17.73 1.34
CA PRO A 43 9.33 -16.37 0.90
C PRO A 43 10.19 -16.33 -0.37
N HIS A 44 10.87 -17.43 -0.69
CA HIS A 44 11.70 -17.54 -1.90
C HIS A 44 10.95 -18.19 -3.07
N GLY A 45 9.65 -18.47 -2.90
CA GLY A 45 8.84 -19.13 -3.92
C GLY A 45 8.80 -20.66 -3.80
N PRO A 46 8.49 -21.37 -4.91
CA PRO A 46 8.17 -20.82 -6.22
C PRO A 46 6.88 -19.98 -6.17
N TRP A 47 6.96 -18.76 -6.69
CA TRP A 47 5.82 -17.84 -6.76
C TRP A 47 4.87 -18.24 -7.88
N ARG A 48 3.59 -18.43 -7.52
CA ARG A 48 2.52 -18.76 -8.46
C ARG A 48 1.56 -17.56 -8.56
N PRO A 49 1.16 -17.14 -9.77
CA PRO A 49 0.21 -16.05 -9.92
C PRO A 49 -1.16 -16.47 -9.38
N HIS A 50 -1.84 -15.53 -8.74
CA HIS A 50 -3.25 -15.67 -8.41
C HIS A 50 -4.07 -15.85 -9.69
N ARG A 51 -5.06 -16.75 -9.68
CA ARG A 51 -5.81 -17.14 -10.90
C ARG A 51 -6.56 -15.98 -11.57
N ARG A 52 -6.91 -14.96 -10.79
CA ARG A 52 -7.66 -13.78 -11.23
C ARG A 52 -6.80 -12.53 -11.35
N ASN A 53 -5.50 -12.65 -11.62
CA ASN A 53 -4.67 -11.47 -11.88
C ASN A 53 -5.07 -10.79 -13.20
N PRO A 54 -5.10 -9.43 -13.25
CA PRO A 54 -5.03 -8.51 -12.11
C PRO A 54 -6.24 -8.66 -11.19
N VAL A 55 -6.02 -8.77 -9.87
CA VAL A 55 -7.12 -8.93 -8.92
C VAL A 55 -7.87 -7.63 -8.65
N LYS A 56 -7.29 -6.50 -9.07
CA LYS A 56 -7.91 -5.17 -9.03
C LYS A 56 -7.24 -4.25 -10.05
N SER A 57 -8.06 -3.48 -10.77
CA SER A 57 -7.62 -2.42 -11.71
C SER A 57 -8.30 -1.10 -11.34
N ASP A 58 -7.75 -0.37 -10.36
CA ASP A 58 -8.27 0.91 -9.87
C ASP A 58 -7.14 1.76 -9.25
N ALA A 59 -6.72 2.82 -9.96
CA ALA A 59 -5.67 3.73 -9.52
C ALA A 59 -5.93 4.39 -8.15
N ARG A 60 -7.17 4.36 -7.64
CA ARG A 60 -7.50 4.90 -6.31
C ARG A 60 -7.08 4.00 -5.16
N CYS A 61 -6.84 2.71 -5.42
CA CYS A 61 -6.57 1.76 -4.35
C CYS A 61 -5.79 0.49 -4.76
N ALA A 62 -5.28 0.36 -5.99
CA ALA A 62 -4.55 -0.83 -6.41
C ALA A 62 -3.11 -0.87 -5.87
N ARG A 63 -2.31 0.18 -6.15
CA ARG A 63 -0.89 0.25 -5.81
C ARG A 63 -0.64 0.06 -4.32
N PRO A 64 0.22 -0.89 -3.88
CA PRO A 64 0.53 -1.08 -2.47
C PRO A 64 1.12 0.18 -1.79
N ALA A 65 0.80 0.36 -0.50
CA ALA A 65 1.31 1.47 0.32
C ALA A 65 1.91 0.97 1.65
N GLY A 66 2.66 -0.13 1.62
CA GLY A 66 3.29 -0.73 2.80
C GLY A 66 2.70 -2.08 3.21
N ARG A 67 3.16 -2.59 4.35
CA ARG A 67 2.87 -3.93 4.83
C ARG A 67 1.39 -4.09 5.19
N LEU A 68 0.80 -5.23 4.84
CA LEU A 68 -0.49 -5.63 5.37
C LEU A 68 -0.41 -5.81 6.89
N PHE A 69 -1.48 -5.48 7.60
CA PHE A 69 -1.51 -5.59 9.06
C PHE A 69 -2.84 -6.14 9.56
N TRP A 70 -2.78 -6.83 10.71
CA TRP A 70 -3.94 -7.33 11.41
C TRP A 70 -4.42 -6.33 12.46
N ARG A 71 -5.73 -6.14 12.56
CA ARG A 71 -6.35 -5.35 13.63
C ARG A 71 -7.72 -5.94 13.97
N ASN A 72 -7.95 -6.25 15.25
CA ASN A 72 -9.21 -6.82 15.74
C ASN A 72 -9.67 -8.08 14.96
N GLY A 73 -8.72 -8.94 14.56
CA GLY A 73 -9.02 -10.16 13.81
C GLY A 73 -9.23 -9.97 12.31
N ASP A 74 -9.17 -8.74 11.80
CA ASP A 74 -9.29 -8.44 10.37
C ASP A 74 -7.94 -8.09 9.74
N LEU A 75 -7.76 -8.49 8.48
CA LEU A 75 -6.59 -8.15 7.68
C LEU A 75 -6.83 -6.88 6.87
N TYR A 76 -5.87 -5.96 6.91
CA TYR A 76 -5.92 -4.69 6.18
C TYR A 76 -4.72 -4.54 5.26
N ARG A 77 -4.98 -4.03 4.05
CA ARG A 77 -3.98 -3.67 3.05
C ARG A 77 -3.98 -2.16 2.83
N PRO A 78 -2.89 -1.46 3.20
CA PRO A 78 -2.67 -0.10 2.74
C PRO A 78 -2.45 -0.07 1.23
N SER A 79 -3.09 0.87 0.55
CA SER A 79 -2.83 1.20 -0.85
C SER A 79 -2.72 2.70 -1.07
N GLN A 80 -2.10 3.10 -2.18
CA GLN A 80 -2.00 4.49 -2.57
C GLN A 80 -3.25 4.87 -3.36
N ASP A 81 -3.75 6.08 -3.11
CA ASP A 81 -4.58 6.76 -4.08
C ASP A 81 -3.68 7.52 -5.05
N CYS A 82 -3.56 7.00 -6.27
CA CYS A 82 -2.86 7.60 -7.39
C CYS A 82 -3.81 8.31 -8.38
N SER A 83 -5.08 8.51 -8.01
CA SER A 83 -6.01 9.31 -8.80
C SER A 83 -5.66 10.80 -8.70
N GLY A 84 -5.64 11.48 -9.85
CA GLY A 84 -5.24 12.89 -9.96
C GLY A 84 -3.72 13.09 -9.84
N GLN A 85 -3.17 12.85 -8.65
CA GLN A 85 -1.75 12.98 -8.34
C GLN A 85 -1.21 11.66 -7.77
N TYR A 86 0.03 11.33 -8.12
CA TYR A 86 0.74 10.21 -7.53
C TYR A 86 0.78 10.33 -5.99
N GLY A 87 0.14 9.36 -5.34
CA GLY A 87 0.14 9.21 -3.90
C GLY A 87 -0.49 10.41 -3.17
N ALA A 88 -1.66 10.81 -3.64
CA ALA A 88 -2.45 11.87 -3.02
C ALA A 88 -2.86 11.52 -1.58
N ALA A 89 -3.10 10.23 -1.31
CA ALA A 89 -3.52 9.72 0.00
C ALA A 89 -3.18 8.23 0.15
N ILE A 90 -3.32 7.71 1.38
CA ILE A 90 -3.31 6.28 1.65
C ILE A 90 -4.76 5.81 1.83
N VAL A 91 -5.15 4.73 1.17
CA VAL A 91 -6.44 4.05 1.36
C VAL A 91 -6.21 2.78 2.16
N ILE A 92 -7.00 2.58 3.20
CA ILE A 92 -6.98 1.36 4.01
C ILE A 92 -8.08 0.46 3.48
N ASN A 93 -7.71 -0.73 3.02
CA ASN A 93 -8.64 -1.72 2.48
C ASN A 93 -8.73 -2.90 3.43
N ARG A 94 -9.94 -3.25 3.88
CA ARG A 94 -10.19 -4.51 4.60
C ARG A 94 -10.22 -5.64 3.58
N VAL A 95 -9.35 -6.63 3.74
CA VAL A 95 -9.36 -7.84 2.93
C VAL A 95 -10.51 -8.72 3.41
N LEU A 96 -11.48 -8.95 2.54
CA LEU A 96 -12.68 -9.75 2.81
C LEU A 96 -12.47 -11.22 2.43
N GLU A 97 -11.62 -11.47 1.43
CA GLU A 97 -11.30 -12.81 0.96
C GLU A 97 -9.90 -12.83 0.35
N LEU A 98 -9.12 -13.85 0.69
CA LEU A 98 -7.79 -14.11 0.14
C LEU A 98 -7.58 -15.62 0.05
N SER A 99 -7.61 -16.14 -1.17
CA SER A 99 -7.29 -17.52 -1.50
C SER A 99 -6.49 -17.56 -2.81
N ALA A 100 -6.11 -18.75 -3.27
CA ALA A 100 -5.36 -18.87 -4.53
C ALA A 100 -6.22 -18.54 -5.77
N SER A 101 -7.54 -18.50 -5.61
CA SER A 101 -8.52 -18.29 -6.68
C SER A 101 -9.40 -17.06 -6.48
N GLU A 102 -9.56 -16.57 -5.25
CA GLU A 102 -10.43 -15.45 -4.90
C GLU A 102 -9.66 -14.38 -4.14
N TYR A 103 -9.89 -13.13 -4.54
CA TYR A 103 -9.43 -11.97 -3.79
C TYR A 103 -10.51 -10.90 -3.80
N ARG A 104 -10.85 -10.39 -2.61
CA ARG A 104 -11.81 -9.30 -2.45
C ARG A 104 -11.42 -8.44 -1.27
N GLU A 105 -11.57 -7.14 -1.45
CA GLU A 105 -11.36 -6.15 -0.39
C GLU A 105 -12.32 -4.98 -0.55
N THR A 106 -12.51 -4.23 0.54
CA THR A 106 -13.30 -3.00 0.52
C THR A 106 -12.52 -1.87 1.19
N ALA A 107 -12.56 -0.67 0.61
CA ALA A 107 -11.96 0.51 1.23
C ALA A 107 -12.77 0.91 2.47
N ILE A 108 -12.09 1.05 3.61
CA ILE A 108 -12.73 1.40 4.89
C ILE A 108 -12.25 2.74 5.45
N ALA A 109 -11.10 3.23 5.00
CA ALA A 109 -10.56 4.50 5.43
C ALA A 109 -9.70 5.13 4.34
N ARG A 110 -9.57 6.45 4.42
CA ARG A 110 -8.66 7.25 3.60
C ARG A 110 -7.90 8.20 4.52
N ILE A 111 -6.57 8.12 4.47
CA ILE A 111 -5.65 8.95 5.23
C ILE A 111 -5.15 10.03 4.28
N GLU A 112 -5.70 11.23 4.43
CA GLU A 112 -5.30 12.41 3.66
C GLU A 112 -4.21 13.17 4.40
N PRO A 113 -3.21 13.75 3.70
CA PRO A 113 -2.08 14.48 4.28
C PRO A 113 -2.49 15.85 4.86
N LYS A 114 -3.52 15.91 5.71
CA LYS A 114 -4.13 17.16 6.23
C LYS A 114 -3.69 17.52 7.65
N TRP A 115 -2.81 16.72 8.27
CA TRP A 115 -2.35 16.96 9.65
C TRP A 115 -1.20 17.97 9.76
N ALA A 116 -0.61 18.40 8.64
CA ALA A 116 0.33 19.51 8.59
C ALA A 116 0.17 20.28 7.26
N PRO A 117 0.36 21.61 7.26
CA PRO A 117 -0.01 22.48 6.13
C PRO A 117 0.90 22.35 4.90
N ASP A 118 2.09 21.77 5.05
CA ASP A 118 3.09 21.65 4.00
C ASP A 118 3.13 20.27 3.34
N LEU A 119 2.24 19.35 3.75
CA LEU A 119 2.14 18.03 3.14
C LEU A 119 1.34 18.09 1.83
N LEU A 120 1.85 17.40 0.81
CA LEU A 120 1.23 17.28 -0.51
C LEU A 120 0.71 15.87 -0.79
N GLY A 121 1.18 14.86 -0.04
CA GLY A 121 0.86 13.46 -0.28
C GLY A 121 1.26 12.58 0.89
N ALA A 122 0.64 11.39 0.98
CA ALA A 122 1.01 10.32 1.89
C ALA A 122 1.05 9.02 1.10
N HIS A 123 2.18 8.31 1.13
CA HIS A 123 2.51 7.28 0.14
C HIS A 123 2.68 5.88 0.72
N THR A 124 3.08 5.77 1.99
CA THR A 124 3.29 4.48 2.63
C THR A 124 2.91 4.57 4.10
N LEU A 125 2.27 3.53 4.60
CA LEU A 125 1.98 3.30 6.01
C LEU A 125 2.55 1.93 6.40
N ASN A 126 3.36 1.93 7.46
CA ASN A 126 3.76 0.71 8.14
C ASN A 126 3.50 0.85 9.64
N SER A 127 3.27 -0.27 10.30
CA SER A 127 3.08 -0.32 11.75
C SER A 127 3.82 -1.50 12.36
N ALA A 128 4.21 -1.30 13.61
CA ALA A 128 4.69 -2.33 14.51
C ALA A 128 4.08 -2.07 15.90
N PRO A 129 4.21 -2.98 16.89
CA PRO A 129 3.71 -2.73 18.23
C PRO A 129 4.23 -1.39 18.79
N GLY A 130 3.29 -0.49 19.12
CA GLY A 130 3.60 0.83 19.69
C GLY A 130 4.09 1.90 18.70
N ILE A 131 4.22 1.61 17.40
CA ILE A 131 4.71 2.59 16.43
C ILE A 131 3.99 2.49 15.08
N SER A 132 3.70 3.64 14.49
CA SER A 132 3.25 3.76 13.10
C SER A 132 4.13 4.77 12.37
N ILE A 133 4.50 4.44 11.15
CA ILE A 133 5.37 5.25 10.29
C ILE A 133 4.60 5.54 9.02
N VAL A 134 4.50 6.83 8.68
CA VAL A 134 3.90 7.31 7.44
C VAL A 134 4.95 8.06 6.65
N ASP A 135 5.15 7.65 5.40
CA ASP A 135 5.96 8.39 4.44
C ASP A 135 5.08 9.43 3.72
N VAL A 136 5.59 10.65 3.58
CA VAL A 136 4.85 11.81 3.09
C VAL A 136 5.65 12.64 2.10
N LEU A 137 4.96 13.23 1.14
CA LEU A 137 5.51 14.25 0.26
C LEU A 137 5.33 15.63 0.91
N VAL A 138 6.42 16.39 1.07
CA VAL A 138 6.39 17.70 1.72
C VAL A 138 6.87 18.80 0.77
N ARG A 139 6.14 19.91 0.71
CA ARG A 139 6.59 21.13 0.01
C ARG A 139 7.56 21.91 0.89
N ARG A 140 8.84 21.89 0.54
CA ARG A 140 9.86 22.73 1.19
C ARG A 140 10.31 23.84 0.24
N SER A 141 10.04 25.09 0.60
CA SER A 141 10.61 26.24 -0.12
C SER A 141 12.05 26.45 0.31
N ARG A 142 12.97 26.57 -0.67
CA ARG A 142 14.38 26.92 -0.43
C ARG A 142 14.55 28.34 0.14
N PHE A 143 13.51 29.17 0.03
CA PHE A 143 13.52 30.58 0.45
C PHE A 143 12.63 30.84 1.68
N ALA A 144 11.92 29.83 2.18
CA ALA A 144 11.14 29.97 3.41
C ALA A 144 12.07 29.89 4.62
N ARG A 145 12.01 30.90 5.49
CA ARG A 145 12.72 30.95 6.76
C ARG A 145 12.26 29.75 7.61
N ARG A 146 13.19 28.86 8.02
CA ARG A 146 12.90 27.64 8.82
C ARG A 146 11.96 27.97 9.99
N GLN A 147 10.73 27.46 9.98
CA GLN A 147 9.90 27.43 11.17
C GLN A 147 10.24 26.19 12.01
N ARG A 148 10.18 26.32 13.34
CA ARG A 148 10.50 25.25 14.29
C ARG A 148 9.52 24.08 14.12
N PRO A 149 9.92 22.83 14.40
CA PRO A 149 9.01 21.69 14.33
C PRO A 149 7.81 21.88 15.27
N VAL A 150 6.63 21.43 14.83
CA VAL A 150 5.45 21.32 15.69
C VAL A 150 5.65 20.13 16.63
N GLU A 151 5.54 20.34 17.94
CA GLU A 151 5.52 19.26 18.93
C GLU A 151 4.23 18.45 18.78
N TYR A 152 4.36 17.16 18.44
CA TYR A 152 3.25 16.23 18.48
C TYR A 152 3.03 15.81 19.94
N ARG A 153 1.87 16.15 20.51
CA ARG A 153 1.44 15.62 21.82
C ARG A 153 0.86 14.22 21.64
N THR A 154 1.50 13.22 22.23
CA THR A 154 0.94 11.87 22.40
C THR A 154 -0.17 11.96 23.44
N ALA A 155 -1.41 11.65 23.07
CA ALA A 155 -2.46 11.37 24.05
C ALA A 155 -2.23 9.95 24.61
N MET A 156 -2.12 9.85 25.94
CA MET A 156 -2.12 8.58 26.70
C MET A 156 -3.50 7.93 26.67
#